data_AF-A0A2M9P6H4-F1
#
_entry.id   AF-A0A2M9P6H4-F1
#
_cell.length_a   1.000
_cell.length_b   1.000
_cell.length_c   1.000
_cell.angle_alpha   90.00
_cell.angle_beta   90.00
_cell.angle_gamma   90.00
#
_symmetry.space_group_name_H-M   'P 1'
#
loop_
_entity.id
_entity.type
_entity.pdbx_description
1 polymer ?
#
loop_
_entity_poly.entity_id
_entity_poly.type
_entity_poly.pdbx_seq_one_letter_code
_entity_poly.pdbx_strand_id
1 'polypeptide(L)' 'RWVVERTFAWLGRCRRLAKDWEKSIASAEAWINVAQIRLTTRRLARFWYR' A
#
# COMPACT_ATOMS: atom_id res chain seq x y z
N ARG A 1 -8.93 -0.53 -16.95
CA ARG A 1 -9.49 0.30 -15.86
C ARG A 1 -9.71 -0.58 -14.61
N TRP A 2 -8.62 -0.93 -13.91
CA TRP A 2 -8.61 -1.84 -12.73
C TRP A 2 -7.39 -1.63 -11.81
N VAL A 3 -6.28 -1.09 -12.35
CA VAL A 3 -5.03 -0.91 -11.61
C VAL A 3 -5.23 0.06 -10.43
N VAL A 4 -5.91 1.19 -10.67
CA VAL A 4 -6.19 2.22 -9.66
C VAL A 4 -7.06 1.67 -8.53
N GLU A 5 -8.17 1.00 -8.86
CA GLU A 5 -9.06 0.37 -7.87
C GLU A 5 -8.35 -0.70 -7.04
N ARG A 6 -7.49 -1.51 -7.69
CA ARG A 6 -6.69 -2.51 -6.99
C ARG A 6 -5.70 -1.85 -6.03
N THR A 7 -5.10 -0.73 -6.40
CA THR A 7 -4.23 0.04 -5.51
C THR A 7 -5.00 0.55 -4.29
N PHE A 8 -6.18 1.15 -4.48
CA PHE A 8 -7.03 1.60 -3.37
C PHE A 8 -7.50 0.44 -2.48
N ALA A 9 -7.86 -0.71 -3.06
CA ALA A 9 -8.25 -1.91 -2.31
C ALA A 9 -7.09 -2.50 -1.47
N TRP A 10 -5.83 -2.32 -1.91
CA TRP A 10 -4.65 -2.69 -1.12
C TRP A 10 -4.35 -1.68 -0.01
N LEU A 11 -4.49 -0.38 -0.30
CA LEU A 11 -4.33 0.68 0.70
C LEU A 11 -5.36 0.54 1.83
N GLY A 12 -6.60 0.16 1.51
CA GLY A 12 -7.64 -0.14 2.50
C GLY A 12 -7.33 -1.33 3.42
N ARG A 13 -6.38 -2.22 3.06
CA ARG A 13 -5.89 -3.29 3.97
C ARG A 13 -4.82 -2.82 4.94
N CYS A 14 -4.22 -1.65 4.72
CA CYS A 14 -3.35 -1.02 5.69
C CYS A 14 -4.22 -0.31 6.73
N ARG A 15 -4.49 -1.00 7.85
CA ARG A 15 -5.38 -0.54 8.91
C ARG A 15 -5.10 0.89 9.39
N ARG A 16 -3.82 1.31 9.41
CA ARG A 16 -3.41 2.69 9.71
C ARG A 16 -4.03 3.70 8.74
N LEU A 17 -3.87 3.50 7.43
CA LEU A 17 -4.48 4.37 6.41
C LEU A 17 -6.02 4.34 6.39
N ALA A 18 -6.63 3.21 6.78
CA ALA A 18 -8.08 3.02 6.69
C ALA A 18 -8.86 3.46 7.93
N LYS A 19 -8.23 3.48 9.12
CA LYS A 19 -8.93 3.68 10.40
C LYS A 19 -8.27 4.73 11.31
N ASP A 20 -6.96 4.93 11.18
CA ASP A 20 -6.22 5.96 11.90
C ASP A 20 -5.93 7.11 10.93
N TRP A 21 -6.87 8.03 10.77
CA TRP A 21 -6.65 9.21 9.92
C TRP A 21 -5.50 10.03 10.52
N GLU A 22 -4.33 9.94 9.91
CA GLU A 22 -3.14 10.49 10.52
C GLU A 22 -3.23 12.01 10.65
N LYS A 23 -2.72 12.52 11.77
CA LYS A 23 -2.79 13.94 12.12
C LYS A 23 -2.01 14.82 11.15
N SER A 24 -1.09 14.24 10.37
CA SER A 24 -0.23 14.94 9.41
C SER A 24 -0.19 14.22 8.06
N ILE A 25 -0.22 15.00 6.99
CA ILE A 25 -0.09 14.53 5.60
C ILE A 25 1.25 13.81 5.39
N ALA A 26 2.33 14.30 6.01
CA ALA A 26 3.66 13.70 5.87
C ALA A 26 3.70 12.25 6.40
N SER A 27 2.97 11.99 7.48
CA SER A 27 2.85 10.63 8.01
C SER A 27 2.04 9.76 7.04
N ALA A 28 0.94 10.29 6.48
CA ALA A 28 0.10 9.54 5.55
C ALA A 28 0.89 9.16 4.28
N GLU A 29 1.69 10.07 3.75
CA GLU A 29 2.60 9.82 2.62
C GLU A 29 3.63 8.73 2.95
N ALA A 30 4.22 8.76 4.15
CA ALA A 30 5.14 7.72 4.59
C ALA A 30 4.47 6.34 4.59
N TRP A 31 3.22 6.23 5.07
CA TRP A 31 2.50 4.96 5.05
C TRP A 31 2.09 4.50 3.66
N ILE A 32 1.75 5.42 2.75
CA ILE A 32 1.48 5.09 1.35
C ILE A 32 2.74 4.49 0.71
N ASN A 33 3.91 5.10 0.94
CA ASN A 33 5.19 4.60 0.44
C ASN A 33 5.51 3.21 1.01
N VAL A 34 5.34 3.01 2.32
CA VAL A 34 5.52 1.70 2.96
C VAL A 34 4.57 0.64 2.39
N ALA A 35 3.31 1.00 2.13
CA ALA A 35 2.34 0.10 1.52
C ALA A 35 2.74 -0.30 0.10
N GLN A 36 3.25 0.66 -0.70
CA GLN A 36 3.77 0.39 -2.04
C GLN A 36 4.97 -0.56 -1.98
N ILE A 37 5.99 -0.27 -1.15
CA ILE A 37 7.17 -1.13 -0.98
C ILE A 37 6.76 -2.57 -0.70
N ARG A 38 5.88 -2.78 0.29
CA ARG A 38 5.36 -4.12 0.64
C ARG A 38 4.71 -4.84 -0.53
N LEU A 39 3.96 -4.12 -1.36
CA LEU A 39 3.30 -4.67 -2.55
C LEU A 39 4.34 -5.08 -3.60
N THR A 40 5.31 -4.21 -3.89
CA THR A 40 6.36 -4.47 -4.88
C THR A 40 7.25 -5.62 -4.44
N THR A 41 7.67 -5.66 -3.17
CA THR A 41 8.45 -6.77 -2.60
C THR A 41 7.74 -8.11 -2.76
N ARG A 42 6.43 -8.18 -2.46
CA ARG A 42 5.65 -9.42 -2.64
C ARG A 42 5.54 -9.85 -4.10
N ARG A 43 5.44 -8.88 -5.03
CA ARG A 43 5.38 -9.17 -6.47
C ARG A 43 6.72 -9.68 -6.98
N LEU A 44 7.81 -9.04 -6.59
CA LEU A 44 9.17 -9.48 -6.90
C LEU A 44 9.42 -10.88 -6.34
N ALA A 45 9.11 -11.13 -5.07
CA ALA A 45 9.27 -12.45 -4.48
C ALA A 45 8.50 -13.55 -5.23
N ARG A 46 7.26 -13.28 -5.67
CA ARG A 46 6.49 -14.23 -6.50
C ARG A 46 7.06 -14.42 -7.90
N PHE A 47 7.66 -13.38 -8.47
CA PHE A 47 8.28 -13.47 -9.77
C PHE A 47 9.53 -14.36 -9.73
N TRP A 48 10.34 -14.22 -8.67
CA TRP A 48 11.57 -15.00 -8.48
C TRP A 48 11.33 -16.46 -8.11
N TYR A 49 10.21 -16.79 -7.45
CA TYR A 49 9.84 -18.17 -7.11
C TYR A 49 9.12 -18.92 -8.24
N ARG A 50 9.00 -18.32 -9.44
CA ARG A 50 8.37 -18.91 -10.62
C ARG A 50 9.42 -19.16 -11.69
#